data_AF-R7YHC9-F1
#
_entry.id   AF-R7YHC9-F1
#
_cell.length_a   1.000
_cell.length_b   1.000
_cell.length_c   1.000
_cell.angle_alpha   90.00
_cell.angle_beta   90.00
_cell.angle_gamma   90.00
#
_symmetry.space_group_name_H-M   'P 1'
#
loop_
_entity.id
_entity.type
_entity.pdbx_description
1 polymer ?
#
loop_
_entity_poly.entity_id
_entity_poly.type
_entity_poly.pdbx_seq_one_letter_code
_entity_poly.pdbx_strand_id
1 'polypeptide(L)'
;MATSSPAEMIACMTNPRNNEHGTLKSLFEHTKKAFTRDDMMINPNALPPEQPASYDILRRANIVTFLVSIFDSRGPDFVLLNRLFLETFVPLGSRLYKWQGALFLELKTQAYISSMLSGSSNRQDVIDEFFPGNLELCLLMRRPASNQQISPSEQDFLKRVQTRRSYLLSEPDTPGAVTRLLKKYEWKDFLKEIINCAGRYVESSTPSAQTVSKRRPTGQCILQDEVPLHLFMLAKSIGATGFL
;
A
#
# COMPACT_ATOMS: atom_id res chain seq x y z
N MET A 1 -19.37 -8.20 -12.72
CA MET A 1 -18.04 -7.80 -13.23
C MET A 1 -17.01 -8.52 -12.39
N ALA A 2 -16.16 -9.34 -13.01
CA ALA A 2 -15.23 -10.20 -12.28
C ALA A 2 -14.11 -9.36 -11.68
N THR A 3 -14.07 -9.25 -10.37
CA THR A 3 -12.88 -8.83 -9.64
C THR A 3 -11.85 -9.94 -9.86
N SER A 4 -10.73 -9.64 -10.54
CA SER A 4 -9.65 -10.62 -10.68
C SER A 4 -9.25 -11.11 -9.30
N SER A 5 -9.20 -12.43 -9.14
CA SER A 5 -8.95 -13.00 -7.83
C SER A 5 -7.56 -12.58 -7.33
N PRO A 6 -7.34 -12.45 -6.01
CA PRO A 6 -6.01 -12.14 -5.48
C PRO A 6 -4.93 -13.09 -5.99
N ALA A 7 -5.28 -14.35 -6.26
CA ALA A 7 -4.38 -15.34 -6.84
C ALA A 7 -3.95 -14.99 -8.27
N GLU A 8 -4.87 -14.52 -9.11
CA GLU A 8 -4.58 -14.07 -10.48
C GLU A 8 -3.69 -12.81 -10.49
N MET A 9 -3.96 -11.85 -9.60
CA MET A 9 -3.13 -10.66 -9.49
C MET A 9 -1.71 -11.00 -9.00
N ILE A 10 -1.56 -11.90 -8.02
CA ILE A 10 -0.23 -12.38 -7.59
C ILE A 10 0.49 -13.04 -8.77
N ALA A 11 -0.19 -13.92 -9.51
CA ALA A 11 0.41 -14.61 -10.65
C ALA A 11 0.81 -13.63 -11.77
N CYS A 12 0.01 -12.58 -12.00
CA CYS A 12 0.28 -11.54 -12.98
C CYS A 12 1.50 -10.67 -12.58
N MET A 13 1.57 -10.23 -11.33
CA MET A 13 2.64 -9.35 -10.83
C MET A 13 3.98 -10.08 -10.64
N THR A 14 3.95 -11.39 -10.39
CA THR A 14 5.15 -12.21 -10.18
C THR A 14 5.70 -12.85 -11.46
N ASN A 15 4.97 -12.77 -12.60
CA ASN A 15 5.42 -13.34 -13.86
C ASN A 15 6.19 -12.32 -14.72
N PRO A 16 7.53 -12.47 -14.86
CA PRO A 16 8.35 -11.53 -15.61
C PRO A 16 8.12 -11.57 -17.14
N ARG A 17 7.36 -12.53 -17.66
CA ARG A 17 7.08 -12.69 -19.09
C ARG A 17 5.84 -11.94 -19.57
N ASN A 18 5.13 -11.26 -18.67
CA ASN A 18 3.95 -10.49 -19.04
C ASN A 18 4.37 -9.09 -19.56
N ASN A 19 4.60 -9.00 -20.87
CA ASN A 19 5.03 -7.79 -21.59
C ASN A 19 4.06 -6.59 -21.41
N GLU A 20 2.76 -6.87 -21.29
CA GLU A 20 1.73 -5.86 -21.05
C GLU A 20 1.91 -5.21 -19.67
N HIS A 21 2.16 -6.01 -18.63
CA HIS A 21 2.42 -5.51 -17.28
C HIS A 21 3.72 -4.70 -17.19
N GLY A 22 4.78 -5.13 -17.87
CA GLY A 22 6.05 -4.39 -17.94
C GLY A 22 5.90 -3.00 -18.58
N THR A 23 5.11 -2.92 -19.65
CA THR A 23 4.80 -1.65 -20.34
C THR A 23 3.96 -0.74 -19.44
N LEU A 24 2.92 -1.29 -18.81
CA LEU A 24 2.03 -0.53 -17.92
C LEU A 24 2.77 0.01 -16.69
N LYS A 25 3.63 -0.81 -16.06
CA LYS A 25 4.52 -0.40 -14.97
C LYS A 25 5.44 0.75 -15.42
N SER A 26 6.03 0.63 -16.61
CA SER A 26 6.94 1.65 -17.14
C SER A 26 6.23 2.99 -17.39
N LEU A 27 5.03 2.95 -17.98
CA LEU A 27 4.21 4.13 -18.20
C LEU A 27 3.78 4.79 -16.88
N PHE A 28 3.37 3.97 -15.89
CA PHE A 28 3.02 4.46 -14.55
C PHE A 28 4.19 5.17 -13.89
N GLU A 29 5.37 4.54 -13.85
CA GLU A 29 6.57 5.14 -13.26
C GLU A 29 6.99 6.43 -13.99
N HIS A 30 6.91 6.46 -15.32
CA HIS A 30 7.21 7.65 -16.10
C HIS A 30 6.24 8.80 -15.77
N THR A 31 4.94 8.51 -15.67
CA THR A 31 3.92 9.50 -15.34
C THR A 31 4.08 10.02 -13.91
N LYS A 32 4.35 9.12 -12.96
CA LYS A 32 4.57 9.45 -11.54
C LYS A 32 5.74 10.41 -11.36
N LYS A 33 6.83 10.24 -12.14
CA LYS A 33 8.00 11.11 -12.08
C LYS A 33 7.69 12.60 -12.28
N ALA A 34 6.63 12.94 -13.01
CA ALA A 34 6.20 14.33 -13.15
C ALA A 34 5.68 14.95 -11.84
N PHE A 35 5.23 14.11 -10.89
CA PHE A 35 4.65 14.51 -9.62
C PHE A 35 5.59 14.30 -8.43
N THR A 36 6.67 13.54 -8.61
CA THR A 36 7.65 13.24 -7.56
C THR A 36 8.95 14.01 -7.82
N ARG A 37 9.21 15.04 -7.01
CA ARG A 37 10.46 15.82 -7.03
C ARG A 37 11.55 15.09 -6.21
N ASP A 38 11.91 13.88 -6.65
CA ASP A 38 12.87 12.93 -6.03
C ASP A 38 12.33 12.02 -4.91
N ASP A 39 11.10 12.23 -4.45
CA ASP A 39 10.46 11.32 -3.49
C ASP A 39 9.91 10.04 -4.14
N MET A 40 9.87 8.94 -3.38
CA MET A 40 9.26 7.69 -3.87
C MET A 40 7.73 7.80 -4.01
N MET A 41 7.11 8.57 -3.12
CA MET A 41 5.67 8.79 -3.04
C MET A 41 5.32 10.21 -3.46
N ILE A 42 4.11 10.38 -4.01
CA ILE A 42 3.60 11.71 -4.33
C ILE A 42 3.17 12.37 -3.03
N ASN A 43 3.70 13.57 -2.74
CA ASN A 43 3.28 14.39 -1.61
C ASN A 43 2.16 15.35 -2.05
N PRO A 44 0.90 15.14 -1.62
CA PRO A 44 -0.22 15.98 -2.06
C PRO A 44 -0.12 17.43 -1.59
N ASN A 45 0.63 17.71 -0.51
CA ASN A 45 0.80 19.06 0.03
C ASN A 45 1.89 19.86 -0.74
N ALA A 46 2.75 19.17 -1.48
CA ALA A 46 3.77 19.80 -2.31
C ALA A 46 3.23 20.18 -3.70
N LEU A 47 2.01 19.77 -4.03
CA LEU A 47 1.33 20.11 -5.27
C LEU A 47 0.48 21.38 -5.08
N PRO A 48 0.28 22.17 -6.15
CA PRO A 48 -0.66 23.28 -6.12
C PRO A 48 -2.03 22.79 -5.62
N PRO A 49 -2.77 23.62 -4.86
CA PRO A 49 -4.09 23.26 -4.38
C PRO A 49 -5.06 23.13 -5.56
N GLU A 50 -5.14 21.94 -6.14
CA GLU A 50 -6.13 21.57 -7.15
C GLU A 50 -7.23 20.69 -6.54
N GLN A 51 -8.31 20.52 -7.31
CA GLN A 51 -9.60 19.95 -6.92
C GLN A 51 -9.51 18.72 -5.97
N PRO A 52 -10.46 18.57 -5.02
CA PRO A 52 -10.52 17.43 -4.08
C PRO A 52 -10.43 16.04 -4.75
N ALA A 53 -10.94 15.91 -5.98
CA ALA A 53 -10.87 14.69 -6.78
C ALA A 53 -9.43 14.24 -7.12
N SER A 54 -8.45 15.16 -7.05
CA SER A 54 -7.03 14.87 -7.25
C SER A 54 -6.44 14.08 -6.07
N TYR A 55 -6.84 14.36 -4.83
CA TYR A 55 -6.25 13.70 -3.65
C TYR A 55 -6.51 12.19 -3.59
N ASP A 56 -7.70 11.74 -3.98
CA ASP A 56 -8.02 10.31 -4.03
C ASP A 56 -7.21 9.59 -5.11
N ILE A 57 -6.99 10.27 -6.25
CA ILE A 57 -6.17 9.79 -7.33
C ILE A 57 -4.70 9.66 -6.89
N LEU A 58 -4.15 10.68 -6.23
CA LEU A 58 -2.80 10.66 -5.70
C LEU A 58 -2.61 9.56 -4.64
N ARG A 59 -3.61 9.36 -3.77
CA ARG A 59 -3.58 8.29 -2.78
C ARG A 59 -3.55 6.91 -3.44
N ARG A 60 -4.33 6.69 -4.50
CA ARG A 60 -4.29 5.44 -5.27
C ARG A 60 -2.93 5.23 -5.93
N ALA A 61 -2.35 6.28 -6.52
CA ALA A 61 -1.02 6.20 -7.09
C ALA A 61 0.04 5.81 -6.03
N ASN A 62 -0.05 6.32 -4.81
CA ASN A 62 0.82 5.92 -3.71
C ASN A 62 0.60 4.46 -3.28
N ILE A 63 -0.64 3.98 -3.23
CA ILE A 63 -0.95 2.56 -2.95
C ILE A 63 -0.40 1.64 -4.04
N VAL A 64 -0.59 2.01 -5.32
CA VAL A 64 -0.03 1.26 -6.45
C VAL A 64 1.50 1.25 -6.38
N THR A 65 2.12 2.38 -6.07
CA THR A 65 3.57 2.47 -5.87
C THR A 65 4.03 1.53 -4.76
N PHE A 66 3.34 1.52 -3.61
CA PHE A 66 3.62 0.61 -2.50
C PHE A 66 3.55 -0.86 -2.91
N LEU A 67 2.51 -1.23 -3.67
CA LEU A 67 2.37 -2.58 -4.19
C LEU A 67 3.48 -2.93 -5.17
N VAL A 68 3.78 -2.06 -6.14
CA VAL A 68 4.86 -2.29 -7.10
C VAL A 68 6.20 -2.52 -6.40
N SER A 69 6.47 -1.82 -5.30
CA SER A 69 7.65 -2.03 -4.46
C SER A 69 7.65 -3.39 -3.73
N ILE A 70 6.48 -3.95 -3.39
CA ILE A 70 6.37 -5.29 -2.79
C ILE A 70 6.75 -6.38 -3.79
N PHE A 71 6.35 -6.21 -5.05
CA PHE A 71 6.57 -7.17 -6.13
C PHE A 71 7.83 -6.87 -6.95
N ASP A 72 8.80 -6.12 -6.39
CA ASP A 72 10.05 -5.87 -7.09
C ASP A 72 10.82 -7.19 -7.32
N SER A 73 11.46 -7.31 -8.49
CA SER A 73 12.17 -8.53 -8.88
C SER A 73 13.38 -8.83 -8.00
N ARG A 74 13.92 -7.82 -7.30
CA ARG A 74 14.99 -7.97 -6.31
C ARG A 74 14.48 -8.32 -4.91
N GLY A 75 13.16 -8.33 -4.74
CA GLY A 75 12.49 -8.45 -3.45
C GLY A 75 12.14 -7.10 -2.82
N PRO A 76 11.23 -7.10 -1.85
CA PRO A 76 10.77 -5.88 -1.18
C PRO A 76 11.84 -5.24 -0.29
N ASP A 77 11.99 -3.92 -0.37
CA ASP A 77 12.71 -3.12 0.64
C ASP A 77 11.79 -2.90 1.84
N PHE A 78 11.90 -3.79 2.82
CA PHE A 78 11.04 -3.76 4.00
C PHE A 78 11.25 -2.55 4.91
N VAL A 79 12.45 -1.98 4.95
CA VAL A 79 12.74 -0.78 5.76
C VAL A 79 11.96 0.40 5.19
N LEU A 80 12.03 0.57 3.87
CA LEU A 80 11.31 1.60 3.13
C LEU A 80 9.80 1.40 3.22
N LEU A 81 9.30 0.18 2.98
CA LEU A 81 7.87 -0.14 3.06
C LEU A 81 7.32 0.09 4.47
N ASN A 82 8.06 -0.29 5.51
CA ASN A 82 7.66 -0.07 6.90
C ASN A 82 7.50 1.42 7.22
N ARG A 83 8.43 2.26 6.75
CA ARG A 83 8.36 3.73 6.90
C ARG A 83 7.15 4.32 6.18
N LEU A 84 6.90 3.89 4.95
CA LEU A 84 5.87 4.48 4.09
C LEU A 84 4.46 3.95 4.36
N PHE A 85 4.31 2.86 5.11
CA PHE A 85 3.01 2.21 5.32
C PHE A 85 1.96 3.18 5.86
N LEU A 86 2.28 3.91 6.94
CA LEU A 86 1.33 4.84 7.56
C LEU A 86 1.00 6.00 6.63
N GLU A 87 1.96 6.52 5.88
CA GLU A 87 1.74 7.60 4.90
C GLU A 87 0.86 7.16 3.74
N THR A 88 0.97 5.89 3.34
CA THR A 88 0.23 5.33 2.20
C THR A 88 -1.21 4.99 2.60
N PHE A 89 -1.39 4.28 3.70
CA PHE A 89 -2.69 3.70 4.06
C PHE A 89 -3.49 4.57 5.05
N VAL A 90 -2.82 5.41 5.85
CA VAL A 90 -3.44 6.21 6.92
C VAL A 90 -3.29 7.70 6.61
N PRO A 91 -4.37 8.38 6.15
CA PRO A 91 -4.32 9.81 5.86
C PRO A 91 -3.86 10.61 7.07
N LEU A 92 -3.14 11.71 6.83
CA LEU A 92 -2.64 12.56 7.91
C LEU A 92 -3.79 13.02 8.81
N GLY A 93 -3.58 13.02 10.13
CA GLY A 93 -4.62 13.35 11.11
C GLY A 93 -5.68 12.26 11.37
N SER A 94 -5.69 11.18 10.59
CA SER A 94 -6.65 10.07 10.76
C SER A 94 -6.19 9.04 11.79
N ARG A 95 -7.16 8.27 12.29
CA ARG A 95 -6.93 7.12 13.17
C ARG A 95 -6.63 5.86 12.37
N LEU A 96 -5.82 4.97 12.94
CA LEU A 96 -5.49 3.68 12.36
C LEU A 96 -6.67 2.72 12.55
N TYR A 97 -7.25 2.25 11.45
CA TYR A 97 -8.31 1.26 11.49
C TYR A 97 -7.78 -0.13 11.83
N LYS A 98 -8.65 -0.98 12.36
CA LYS A 98 -8.31 -2.35 12.78
C LYS A 98 -7.63 -3.16 11.66
N TRP A 99 -8.16 -3.07 10.44
CA TRP A 99 -7.60 -3.80 9.30
C TRP A 99 -6.24 -3.24 8.87
N GLN A 100 -6.03 -1.92 8.96
CA GLN A 100 -4.74 -1.29 8.67
C GLN A 100 -3.68 -1.72 9.68
N GLY A 101 -4.04 -1.77 10.96
CA GLY A 101 -3.15 -2.28 12.00
C GLY A 101 -2.80 -3.75 11.83
N ALA A 102 -3.76 -4.59 11.42
CA ALA A 102 -3.49 -5.99 11.10
C ALA A 102 -2.49 -6.12 9.95
N LEU A 103 -2.72 -5.41 8.84
CA LEU A 103 -1.83 -5.44 7.68
C LEU A 103 -0.43 -4.90 8.01
N PHE A 104 -0.33 -3.84 8.82
CA PHE A 104 0.95 -3.28 9.23
C PHE A 104 1.76 -4.26 10.09
N LEU A 105 1.08 -4.95 11.00
CA LEU A 105 1.70 -5.96 11.85
C LEU A 105 2.29 -7.11 11.02
N GLU A 106 1.57 -7.54 9.99
CA GLU A 106 2.06 -8.59 9.10
C GLU A 106 3.23 -8.10 8.25
N LEU A 107 3.19 -6.88 7.71
CA LEU A 107 4.35 -6.28 7.01
C LEU A 107 5.61 -6.27 7.89
N LYS A 108 5.48 -5.78 9.14
CA LYS A 108 6.59 -5.77 10.12
C LYS A 108 7.13 -7.17 10.41
N THR A 109 6.26 -8.17 10.40
CA THR A 109 6.64 -9.56 10.65
C THR A 109 7.37 -10.16 9.45
N GLN A 110 6.92 -9.88 8.22
CA GLN A 110 7.65 -10.27 7.00
C GLN A 110 9.03 -9.62 6.94
N ALA A 111 9.13 -8.34 7.33
CA ALA A 111 10.39 -7.61 7.45
C ALA A 111 11.37 -8.27 8.43
N TYR A 112 10.88 -8.64 9.61
CA TYR A 112 11.67 -9.39 10.59
C TYR A 112 12.14 -10.72 10.03
N ILE A 113 11.24 -11.54 9.47
CA ILE A 113 11.59 -12.86 8.91
C ILE A 113 12.64 -12.72 7.82
N SER A 114 12.48 -11.76 6.90
CA SER A 114 13.43 -11.50 5.82
C SER A 114 14.81 -11.12 6.35
N SER A 115 14.87 -10.28 7.40
CA SER A 115 16.13 -9.85 8.02
C SER A 115 16.82 -10.98 8.78
N MET A 116 16.05 -11.87 9.41
CA MET A 116 16.60 -13.06 10.07
C MET A 116 17.10 -14.09 9.06
N LEU A 117 16.49 -14.18 7.87
CA LEU A 117 16.93 -15.08 6.80
C LEU A 117 18.23 -14.64 6.14
N SER A 118 18.46 -13.34 5.99
CA SER A 118 19.72 -12.83 5.44
C SER A 118 20.90 -13.04 6.41
N GLY A 119 20.62 -13.23 7.70
CA GLY A 119 21.64 -13.41 8.75
C GLY A 119 22.53 -12.18 8.96
N SER A 120 22.17 -11.04 8.38
CA SER A 120 23.00 -9.83 8.34
C SER A 120 22.85 -8.93 9.57
N SER A 121 21.84 -9.18 10.40
CA SER A 121 21.42 -8.25 11.47
C SER A 121 21.18 -9.00 12.78
N ASN A 122 21.51 -8.37 13.91
CA ASN A 122 21.17 -8.90 15.21
C ASN A 122 19.65 -8.84 15.43
N ARG A 123 19.09 -9.87 16.07
CA ARG A 123 17.66 -9.96 16.38
C ARG A 123 17.11 -8.74 17.11
N GLN A 124 17.85 -8.23 18.10
CA GLN A 124 17.44 -7.08 18.89
C GLN A 124 17.34 -5.83 18.01
N ASP A 125 18.33 -5.59 17.15
CA ASP A 125 18.36 -4.45 16.24
C ASP A 125 17.19 -4.49 15.25
N VAL A 126 16.92 -5.67 14.66
CA VAL A 126 15.77 -5.87 13.75
C VAL A 126 14.45 -5.61 14.47
N ILE A 127 14.34 -6.06 15.72
CA ILE A 127 13.15 -5.85 16.54
C ILE A 127 12.97 -4.37 16.90
N ASP A 128 14.04 -3.66 17.21
CA ASP A 128 13.99 -2.22 17.51
C ASP A 128 13.67 -1.38 16.27
N GLU A 129 14.11 -1.81 15.08
CA GLU A 129 13.78 -1.17 13.81
C GLU A 129 12.30 -1.34 13.43
N PHE A 130 11.78 -2.58 13.48
CA PHE A 130 10.43 -2.86 12.99
C PHE A 130 9.34 -2.79 14.07
N PHE A 131 9.68 -3.01 15.34
CA PHE A 131 8.74 -3.02 16.47
C PHE A 131 9.19 -2.05 17.57
N PRO A 132 9.37 -0.75 17.28
CA PRO A 132 9.95 0.17 18.25
C PRO A 132 9.00 0.41 19.43
N GLY A 133 9.57 0.59 20.64
CA GLY A 133 8.79 0.82 21.86
C GLY A 133 8.02 2.15 21.89
N ASN A 134 8.36 3.09 21.01
CA ASN A 134 7.73 4.41 20.91
C ASN A 134 6.62 4.49 19.84
N LEU A 135 6.12 3.35 19.34
CA LEU A 135 5.14 3.32 18.25
C LEU A 135 3.85 4.10 18.58
N GLU A 136 3.43 4.12 19.84
CA GLU A 136 2.29 4.93 20.30
C GLU A 136 2.53 6.42 20.05
N LEU A 137 3.69 6.94 20.44
CA LEU A 137 4.08 8.32 20.20
C LEU A 137 4.13 8.61 18.69
N CYS A 138 4.67 7.70 17.89
CA CYS A 138 4.70 7.84 16.43
C CYS A 138 3.28 7.97 15.81
N LEU A 139 2.28 7.25 16.35
CA LEU A 139 0.89 7.37 15.89
C LEU A 139 0.26 8.71 16.29
N LEU A 140 0.57 9.21 17.50
CA LEU A 140 0.06 10.47 18.03
C LEU A 140 0.67 11.70 17.34
N MET A 141 1.96 11.65 17.02
CA MET A 141 2.67 12.73 16.31
C MET A 141 2.14 12.98 14.89
N ARG A 142 1.40 12.02 14.31
CA ARG A 142 0.75 12.17 13.00
C ARG A 142 -0.59 12.93 13.08
N ARG A 143 -0.97 13.42 14.26
CA ARG A 143 -2.27 14.05 14.52
C ARG A 143 -2.11 15.47 15.03
N PRO A 144 -3.13 16.33 14.79
CA PRO A 144 -3.19 17.62 15.45
C PRO A 144 -3.27 17.45 16.98
N ALA A 145 -2.83 18.47 17.71
CA ALA A 145 -2.84 18.51 19.18
C ALA A 145 -4.25 18.34 19.78
N SER A 146 -5.30 18.64 19.02
CA SER A 146 -6.70 18.46 19.43
C SER A 146 -7.15 17.00 19.50
N ASN A 147 -6.39 16.04 18.96
CA ASN A 147 -6.76 14.62 18.88
C ASN A 147 -5.59 13.70 19.29
N GLN A 148 -5.10 13.90 20.52
CA GLN A 148 -3.99 13.15 21.12
C GLN A 148 -4.44 11.91 21.91
N GLN A 149 -5.63 11.39 21.62
CA GLN A 149 -6.15 10.19 22.25
C GLN A 149 -5.97 8.97 21.34
N ILE A 150 -5.49 7.87 21.93
CA ILE A 150 -5.41 6.57 21.29
C ILE A 150 -6.82 5.99 21.13
N SER A 151 -7.13 5.55 19.91
CA SER A 151 -8.41 4.90 19.62
C SER A 151 -8.40 3.43 20.07
N PRO A 152 -9.57 2.80 20.28
CA PRO A 152 -9.62 1.38 20.63
C PRO A 152 -8.92 0.47 19.60
N SER A 153 -9.00 0.78 18.31
CA SER A 153 -8.33 0.01 17.26
C SER A 153 -6.81 0.17 17.29
N GLU A 154 -6.32 1.33 17.68
CA GLU A 154 -4.88 1.57 17.87
C GLU A 154 -4.36 0.91 19.13
N GLN A 155 -5.12 0.95 20.21
CA GLN A 155 -4.76 0.27 21.43
C GLN A 155 -4.67 -1.26 21.21
N ASP A 156 -5.61 -1.85 20.46
CA ASP A 156 -5.54 -3.25 20.04
C ASP A 156 -4.29 -3.52 19.19
N PHE A 157 -4.02 -2.66 18.21
CA PHE A 157 -2.82 -2.77 17.38
C PHE A 157 -1.53 -2.72 18.21
N LEU A 158 -1.37 -1.73 19.10
CA LEU A 158 -0.18 -1.58 19.96
C LEU A 158 0.01 -2.80 20.86
N LYS A 159 -1.06 -3.32 21.48
CA LYS A 159 -1.01 -4.56 22.26
C LYS A 159 -0.54 -5.74 21.41
N ARG A 160 -1.06 -5.89 20.20
CA ARG A 160 -0.67 -6.98 19.29
C ARG A 160 0.76 -6.85 18.81
N VAL A 161 1.23 -5.63 18.54
CA VAL A 161 2.65 -5.33 18.22
C VAL A 161 3.53 -5.74 19.39
N GLN A 162 3.19 -5.38 20.62
CA GLN A 162 3.96 -5.74 21.80
C GLN A 162 4.01 -7.25 22.02
N THR A 163 2.86 -7.94 21.88
CA THR A 163 2.81 -9.41 21.97
C THR A 163 3.65 -10.07 20.88
N ARG A 164 3.59 -9.58 19.63
CA ARG A 164 4.41 -10.08 18.51
C ARG A 164 5.89 -9.85 18.78
N ARG A 165 6.27 -8.66 19.28
CA ARG A 165 7.65 -8.32 19.67
C ARG A 165 8.19 -9.30 20.70
N SER A 166 7.48 -9.51 21.82
CA SER A 166 7.88 -10.46 22.85
C SER A 166 7.99 -11.88 22.32
N TYR A 167 7.05 -12.30 21.47
CA TYR A 167 7.07 -13.62 20.85
C TYR A 167 8.30 -13.81 19.95
N LEU A 168 8.58 -12.87 19.04
CA LEU A 168 9.72 -12.94 18.12
C LEU A 168 11.07 -12.89 18.86
N LEU A 169 11.19 -12.11 19.94
CA LEU A 169 12.38 -12.09 20.78
C LEU A 169 12.62 -13.43 21.47
N SER A 170 11.55 -14.11 21.89
CA SER A 170 11.62 -15.41 22.58
C SER A 170 11.94 -16.60 21.65
N GLU A 171 11.87 -16.42 20.33
CA GLU A 171 12.20 -17.51 19.40
C GLU A 171 13.70 -17.89 19.52
N PRO A 172 14.04 -19.19 19.43
CA PRO A 172 15.43 -19.64 19.48
C PRO A 172 16.25 -19.10 18.30
N ASP A 173 17.55 -18.85 18.52
CA ASP A 173 18.49 -18.48 17.44
C ASP A 173 18.93 -19.69 16.62
N THR A 174 17.97 -20.32 15.95
CA THR A 174 18.22 -21.54 15.18
C THR A 174 17.60 -21.40 13.79
N PRO A 175 18.22 -21.94 12.73
CA PRO A 175 17.63 -21.96 11.39
C PRO A 175 16.23 -22.61 11.37
N GLY A 176 16.01 -23.59 12.24
CA GLY A 176 14.71 -24.24 12.42
C GLY A 176 13.63 -23.31 12.97
N ALA A 177 13.98 -22.33 13.81
CA ALA A 177 13.03 -21.34 14.31
C ALA A 177 12.53 -20.41 13.22
N VAL A 178 13.45 -19.88 12.40
CA VAL A 178 13.09 -19.03 11.24
C VAL A 178 12.21 -19.80 10.24
N THR A 179 12.51 -21.09 10.02
CA THR A 179 11.68 -21.96 9.17
C THR A 179 10.25 -22.14 9.72
N ARG A 180 10.07 -22.23 11.04
CA ARG A 180 8.72 -22.27 11.64
C ARG A 180 7.98 -20.95 11.45
N LEU A 181 8.68 -19.82 11.59
CA LEU A 181 8.10 -18.49 11.35
C LEU A 181 7.64 -18.33 9.91
N LEU A 182 8.43 -18.78 8.92
CA LEU A 182 8.04 -18.77 7.50
C LEU A 182 6.74 -19.55 7.22
N LYS A 183 6.55 -20.69 7.90
CA LYS A 183 5.33 -21.49 7.77
C LYS A 183 4.14 -20.87 8.51
N LYS A 184 4.40 -20.20 9.64
CA LYS A 184 3.34 -19.58 10.46
C LYS A 184 2.84 -18.27 9.87
N TYR A 185 3.73 -17.50 9.25
CA TYR A 185 3.47 -16.20 8.66
C TYR A 185 3.78 -16.26 7.16
N GLU A 186 2.95 -16.99 6.43
CA GLU A 186 3.21 -17.24 5.02
C GLU A 186 3.14 -15.97 4.18
N TRP A 187 4.17 -15.74 3.36
CA TRP A 187 4.22 -14.61 2.44
C TRP A 187 2.99 -14.52 1.53
N LYS A 188 2.49 -15.68 1.07
CA LYS A 188 1.30 -15.75 0.19
C LYS A 188 0.05 -15.18 0.84
N ASP A 189 -0.09 -15.30 2.16
CA ASP A 189 -1.27 -14.84 2.88
C ASP A 189 -1.19 -13.33 3.09
N PHE A 190 0.00 -12.81 3.40
CA PHE A 190 0.25 -11.37 3.40
C PHE A 190 -0.04 -10.74 2.01
N LEU A 191 0.43 -11.37 0.92
CA LEU A 191 0.16 -10.89 -0.44
C LEU A 191 -1.33 -10.81 -0.77
N LYS A 192 -2.11 -11.83 -0.36
CA LYS A 192 -3.57 -11.82 -0.55
C LYS A 192 -4.22 -10.69 0.24
N GLU A 193 -3.82 -10.47 1.48
CA GLU A 193 -4.37 -9.41 2.32
C GLU A 193 -4.09 -8.02 1.75
N ILE A 194 -2.86 -7.77 1.28
CA ILE A 194 -2.49 -6.44 0.75
C ILE A 194 -3.15 -6.14 -0.59
N ILE A 195 -3.30 -7.14 -1.47
CA ILE A 195 -4.03 -6.99 -2.73
C ILE A 195 -5.52 -6.75 -2.46
N ASN A 196 -6.13 -7.52 -1.55
CA ASN A 196 -7.52 -7.30 -1.13
C ASN A 196 -7.73 -5.91 -0.54
N CYS A 197 -6.74 -5.40 0.20
CA CYS A 197 -6.77 -4.02 0.68
C CYS A 197 -6.79 -3.04 -0.49
N ALA A 198 -5.85 -3.16 -1.44
CA ALA A 198 -5.78 -2.26 -2.58
C ALA A 198 -7.04 -2.28 -3.46
N GLY A 199 -7.66 -3.45 -3.65
CA GLY A 199 -8.94 -3.58 -4.36
C GLY A 199 -10.04 -2.67 -3.81
N ARG A 200 -10.14 -2.57 -2.47
CA ARG A 200 -11.13 -1.67 -1.82
C ARG A 200 -10.92 -0.20 -2.13
N TYR A 201 -9.66 0.21 -2.35
CA TYR A 201 -9.33 1.58 -2.73
C TYR A 201 -9.59 1.88 -4.20
N VAL A 202 -9.69 0.85 -5.06
CA VAL A 202 -10.05 1.00 -6.47
C VAL A 202 -11.57 1.02 -6.63
N GLU A 203 -12.28 0.16 -5.89
CA GLU A 203 -13.75 -0.02 -5.97
C GLU A 203 -14.56 1.13 -5.37
N SER A 204 -14.03 1.86 -4.38
CA SER A 204 -14.75 2.92 -3.66
C SER A 204 -15.11 4.17 -4.50
N SER A 205 -14.80 4.18 -5.79
CA SER A 205 -15.06 5.32 -6.69
C SER A 205 -15.75 4.95 -8.00
N THR A 206 -16.57 3.91 -8.04
CA THR A 206 -17.62 3.89 -9.07
C THR A 206 -18.73 4.84 -8.61
N PRO A 207 -18.86 6.06 -9.16
CA PRO A 207 -20.17 6.68 -9.14
C PRO A 207 -21.09 5.68 -9.85
N SER A 208 -22.18 5.30 -9.17
CA SER A 208 -23.26 4.59 -9.84
C SER A 208 -23.58 5.35 -11.11
N ALA A 209 -23.54 4.66 -12.25
CA ALA A 209 -23.92 5.24 -13.53
C ALA A 209 -25.39 5.66 -13.43
N GLN A 210 -25.64 6.91 -13.04
CA GLN A 210 -26.93 7.53 -13.19
C GLN A 210 -27.15 7.73 -14.70
N THR A 211 -28.24 7.16 -15.15
CA THR A 211 -28.75 7.14 -16.51
C THR A 211 -28.70 8.55 -17.12
N VAL A 212 -27.91 8.70 -18.19
CA VAL A 212 -27.86 9.93 -18.99
C VAL A 212 -29.21 10.12 -19.69
N SER A 213 -30.00 11.08 -19.19
CA SER A 213 -31.16 11.62 -19.91
C SER A 213 -30.68 12.69 -20.91
N LYS A 214 -31.16 12.57 -22.16
CA LYS A 214 -30.83 13.38 -23.33
C LYS A 214 -31.01 14.89 -23.09
N ARG A 215 -30.03 15.71 -23.53
CA ARG A 215 -30.24 16.97 -24.28
C ARG A 215 -28.91 17.50 -24.88
N ARG A 216 -29.01 18.08 -26.08
CA ARG A 216 -27.95 18.54 -27.02
C ARG A 216 -27.59 20.05 -26.82
N PRO A 217 -26.52 20.57 -27.48
CA PRO A 217 -25.57 21.54 -26.91
C PRO A 217 -25.64 22.95 -27.50
N THR A 218 -25.02 23.93 -26.81
CA THR A 218 -24.46 25.17 -27.41
C THR A 218 -23.50 25.86 -26.43
N GLY A 219 -22.34 26.32 -26.91
CA GLY A 219 -21.50 27.33 -26.24
C GLY A 219 -20.14 26.84 -25.73
N GLN A 220 -19.10 27.04 -26.54
CA GLN A 220 -17.67 26.83 -26.25
C GLN A 220 -17.18 27.51 -24.96
N CYS A 221 -16.34 26.80 -24.20
CA CYS A 221 -15.21 27.40 -23.51
C CYS A 221 -13.98 26.50 -23.73
N ILE A 222 -13.04 27.04 -24.50
CA ILE A 222 -11.78 26.43 -24.91
C ILE A 222 -10.82 26.53 -23.75
N LEU A 223 -10.56 25.40 -23.09
CA LEU A 223 -9.33 24.97 -22.42
C LEU A 223 -9.54 23.48 -22.08
N GLN A 224 -9.68 22.68 -23.14
CA GLN A 224 -9.53 21.23 -23.08
C GLN A 224 -8.19 20.95 -23.73
N ASP A 225 -7.29 20.27 -23.03
CA ASP A 225 -6.77 18.98 -23.48
C ASP A 225 -5.62 18.49 -22.57
N GLU A 226 -5.67 17.19 -22.30
CA GLU A 226 -4.62 16.35 -21.69
C GLU A 226 -4.21 16.78 -20.26
N VAL A 227 -4.84 16.31 -19.17
CA VAL A 227 -4.53 15.02 -18.52
C VAL A 227 -5.66 14.77 -17.50
N PRO A 228 -6.59 13.80 -17.71
CA PRO A 228 -6.72 12.72 -16.72
C PRO A 228 -7.31 11.39 -17.25
N LEU A 229 -7.06 11.01 -18.52
CA LEU A 229 -7.56 9.71 -19.03
C LEU A 229 -6.58 8.54 -18.81
N HIS A 230 -5.26 8.76 -18.81
CA HIS A 230 -4.28 7.68 -18.71
C HIS A 230 -4.24 7.01 -17.33
N LEU A 231 -4.50 7.77 -16.26
CA LEU A 231 -4.54 7.20 -14.92
C LEU A 231 -5.86 6.44 -14.64
N PHE A 232 -6.94 6.80 -15.34
CA PHE A 232 -8.19 6.04 -15.37
C PHE A 232 -8.05 4.73 -16.16
N MET A 233 -7.22 4.71 -17.20
CA MET A 233 -6.89 3.51 -17.98
C MET A 233 -6.09 2.48 -17.18
N LEU A 234 -5.20 2.93 -16.28
CA LEU A 234 -4.44 2.08 -15.36
C LEU A 234 -5.32 1.28 -14.38
N ALA A 235 -6.41 1.87 -13.89
CA ALA A 235 -7.37 1.17 -13.03
C ALA A 235 -8.36 0.29 -13.81
N LYS A 236 -8.67 0.64 -15.07
CA LYS A 236 -9.56 -0.16 -15.94
C LYS A 236 -8.88 -1.39 -16.54
N SER A 237 -7.58 -1.33 -16.81
CA SER A 237 -6.83 -2.46 -17.41
C SER A 237 -6.72 -3.69 -16.50
N ILE A 238 -6.97 -3.55 -15.20
CA ILE A 238 -6.92 -4.66 -14.22
C ILE A 238 -8.25 -5.45 -14.19
N GLY A 239 -9.28 -5.04 -14.96
CA GLY A 239 -10.60 -5.68 -14.91
C GLY A 239 -11.32 -5.89 -16.25
N ALA A 240 -10.63 -5.84 -17.39
CA ALA A 240 -11.29 -6.04 -18.68
C ALA A 240 -10.36 -6.55 -19.79
N THR A 241 -10.13 -7.86 -19.85
CA THR A 241 -9.90 -8.60 -21.10
C THR A 241 -10.41 -10.03 -20.96
N GLY A 242 -11.74 -10.15 -20.88
CA GLY A 242 -12.45 -11.35 -21.30
C GLY A 242 -13.29 -10.99 -22.52
N PHE A 243 -12.89 -11.49 -23.69
CA PHE A 243 -13.63 -11.72 -24.95
C PHE A 243 -12.64 -11.63 -26.13
N LEU A 244 -12.12 -12.79 -26.53
CA LEU A 244 -12.57 -13.42 -27.76
C LEU A 244 -13.24 -14.73 -27.37
#